data_AF-A0AA38AL87-F1
#
_entry.id   AF-A0AA38AL87-F1
#
_cell.length_a   1.000
_cell.length_b   1.000
_cell.length_c   1.000
_cell.angle_alpha   90.00
_cell.angle_beta   90.00
_cell.angle_gamma   90.00
#
_symmetry.space_group_name_H-M   'P 1'
#
loop_
_entity.id
_entity.type
_entity.pdbx_description
1 polymer ?
#
loop_
_entity_poly.entity_id
_entity_poly.type
_entity_poly.pdbx_seq_one_letter_code
_entity_poly.pdbx_strand_id
1 'polypeptide(L)'
;MLLQDPAPSLAGGLTARIESPFPVGAPAPLRRPFPRHPLTRPFHPNDAAQARRFAELMQAEIDDLEHLIAVAQDRWTSRCDAGWGAARTPEPVLRLREKLKEVRGLQEALQARFDID
;
A
#
# COMPACT_ATOMS: atom_id res chain seq x y z
N MET A 1 50.66 -34.55 10.69
CA MET A 1 51.54 -34.71 9.52
C MET A 1 50.91 -35.77 8.62
N LEU A 2 50.72 -35.41 7.34
CA LEU A 2 50.70 -36.23 6.10
C LEU A 2 49.72 -37.42 6.03
N LEU A 3 48.66 -37.36 5.21
CA LEU A 3 48.56 -37.45 3.73
C LEU A 3 48.16 -38.89 3.33
N GLN A 4 47.01 -39.06 2.69
CA GLN A 4 46.82 -39.84 1.46
C GLN A 4 45.35 -40.12 1.19
N ASP A 5 44.84 -39.52 0.12
CA ASP A 5 43.83 -40.15 -0.74
C ASP A 5 44.55 -41.16 -1.66
N PRO A 6 43.85 -42.22 -2.09
CA PRO A 6 43.56 -42.28 -3.53
C PRO A 6 42.16 -42.82 -3.87
N ALA A 7 41.41 -42.08 -4.68
CA ALA A 7 40.37 -42.62 -5.58
C ALA A 7 41.04 -43.40 -6.74
N PRO A 8 40.39 -44.33 -7.50
CA PRO A 8 39.23 -44.00 -8.36
C PRO A 8 38.28 -45.17 -8.76
N SER A 9 37.08 -44.84 -9.29
CA SER A 9 36.48 -45.35 -10.55
C SER A 9 34.97 -45.03 -10.57
N LEU A 10 34.51 -44.09 -11.40
CA LEU A 10 34.09 -44.29 -12.80
C LEU A 10 32.84 -45.18 -12.98
N ALA A 11 31.68 -44.53 -12.91
CA ALA A 11 30.53 -44.75 -13.77
C ALA A 11 29.70 -43.46 -13.68
N GLY A 12 29.69 -42.58 -14.67
CA GLY A 12 29.16 -42.88 -15.99
C GLY A 12 27.68 -42.52 -16.00
N GLY A 13 27.37 -41.22 -15.91
CA GLY A 13 26.02 -40.68 -16.02
C GLY A 13 26.09 -39.31 -16.66
N LEU A 14 25.97 -39.28 -17.99
CA LEU A 14 25.93 -38.09 -18.83
C LEU A 14 24.86 -37.11 -18.32
N THR A 15 25.24 -36.11 -17.53
CA THR A 15 24.46 -34.88 -17.45
C THR A 15 25.00 -33.95 -18.54
N ALA A 16 24.32 -33.93 -19.67
CA ALA A 16 24.53 -32.92 -20.69
C ALA A 16 24.38 -31.54 -20.02
N ARG A 17 25.51 -30.89 -19.74
CA ARG A 17 25.53 -29.50 -19.34
C ARG A 17 25.13 -28.72 -20.59
N ILE A 18 23.87 -28.30 -20.64
CA ILE A 18 23.42 -27.30 -21.60
C ILE A 18 24.17 -26.03 -21.24
N GLU A 19 25.30 -25.80 -21.89
CA GLU A 19 25.92 -24.48 -21.96
C GLU A 19 24.95 -23.60 -22.72
N SER A 20 24.13 -22.89 -21.97
CA SER A 20 23.24 -21.86 -22.47
C SER A 20 24.11 -20.67 -22.88
N PRO A 21 24.21 -20.32 -24.18
CA PRO A 21 25.07 -19.24 -24.67
C PRO A 21 24.34 -17.90 -24.57
N PHE A 22 23.63 -17.65 -23.48
CA PHE A 22 23.04 -16.34 -23.25
C PHE A 22 24.09 -15.48 -22.56
N PRO A 23 24.59 -14.40 -23.20
CA PRO A 23 25.41 -13.45 -22.49
C PRO A 23 24.58 -12.93 -21.31
N VAL A 24 25.13 -13.04 -20.10
CA VAL A 24 24.61 -12.37 -18.91
C VAL A 24 24.78 -10.87 -19.16
N GLY A 25 23.81 -10.29 -19.86
CA GLY A 25 23.68 -8.85 -20.00
C GLY A 25 23.45 -8.27 -18.62
N ALA A 26 24.25 -7.27 -18.25
CA ALA A 26 24.08 -6.53 -17.01
C ALA A 26 22.60 -6.09 -16.87
N PRO A 27 22.01 -6.13 -15.66
CA PRO A 27 20.63 -5.75 -15.46
C PRO A 27 20.43 -4.31 -15.95
N ALA A 28 19.63 -4.16 -17.01
CA ALA A 28 19.29 -2.86 -17.54
C ALA A 28 18.60 -2.05 -16.42
N PRO A 29 19.04 -0.81 -16.14
CA PRO A 29 18.41 -0.01 -15.10
C PRO A 29 16.95 0.27 -15.48
N LEU A 30 15.99 -0.30 -14.74
CA LEU A 30 14.55 -0.06 -14.87
C LEU A 30 14.12 1.33 -14.38
N ARG A 31 14.98 2.35 -14.53
CA ARG A 31 14.63 3.74 -14.23
C ARG A 31 14.18 4.45 -15.50
N ARG A 32 13.08 3.98 -16.08
CA ARG A 32 12.26 4.87 -16.93
C ARG A 32 11.33 5.62 -16.00
N PRO A 33 11.45 6.95 -15.86
CA PRO A 33 10.40 7.74 -15.25
C PRO A 33 9.13 7.47 -16.06
N PHE A 34 8.09 6.93 -15.41
CA PHE A 34 6.79 6.89 -16.04
C PHE A 34 6.38 8.33 -16.35
N PRO A 35 6.01 8.65 -17.60
CA PRO A 35 5.50 9.97 -17.93
C PRO A 35 4.30 10.23 -17.02
N ARG A 36 4.43 11.18 -16.09
CA ARG A 36 3.28 11.72 -15.38
C ARG A 36 2.51 12.52 -16.42
N HIS A 37 1.57 11.86 -17.10
CA HIS A 37 0.69 12.56 -18.02
C HIS A 37 -0.07 13.62 -17.23
N PRO A 38 -0.12 14.87 -17.71
CA PRO A 38 -0.89 15.90 -17.06
C PRO A 38 -2.36 15.46 -16.99
N LEU A 39 -3.04 15.79 -15.89
CA LEU A 39 -4.45 15.48 -15.59
C LEU A 39 -5.45 16.10 -16.60
N THR A 40 -4.99 16.58 -17.75
CA THR A 40 -5.79 17.19 -18.81
C THR A 40 -6.34 16.20 -19.83
N ARG A 41 -5.98 14.91 -19.75
CA ARG A 41 -6.59 13.90 -20.65
C ARG A 41 -8.07 13.70 -20.28
N PRO A 42 -8.99 13.62 -21.27
CA PRO A 42 -10.35 13.16 -21.02
C PRO A 42 -10.32 11.74 -20.45
N PHE A 43 -11.16 11.50 -19.44
CA PHE A 43 -11.27 10.19 -18.81
C PHE A 43 -12.13 9.23 -19.66
N HIS A 44 -11.82 7.94 -19.61
CA HIS A 44 -12.64 6.93 -20.26
C HIS A 44 -13.90 6.67 -19.40
N PRO A 45 -15.06 6.31 -19.98
CA PRO A 45 -16.27 6.00 -19.20
C PRO A 45 -16.05 4.93 -18.12
N ASN A 46 -15.16 3.97 -18.38
CA ASN A 46 -14.77 2.97 -17.39
C ASN A 46 -14.05 3.59 -16.17
N ASP A 47 -13.22 4.62 -16.38
CA ASP A 47 -12.52 5.29 -15.28
C ASP A 47 -13.54 5.99 -14.36
N ALA A 48 -14.59 6.59 -14.94
CA ALA A 48 -15.69 7.18 -14.19
C ALA A 48 -16.50 6.11 -13.42
N ALA A 49 -16.77 4.96 -14.03
CA ALA A 49 -17.44 3.84 -13.34
C ALA A 49 -16.60 3.30 -12.18
N GLN A 50 -15.29 3.16 -12.36
CA GLN A 50 -14.35 2.77 -11.30
C GLN A 50 -14.28 3.83 -10.20
N ALA A 51 -14.24 5.11 -10.56
CA ALA A 51 -14.22 6.22 -9.61
C ALA A 51 -15.46 6.21 -8.71
N ARG A 52 -16.65 5.93 -9.24
CA ARG A 52 -17.87 5.76 -8.42
C ARG A 52 -17.74 4.65 -7.39
N ARG A 53 -17.22 3.48 -7.78
CA ARG A 53 -16.95 2.38 -6.85
C ARG A 53 -15.94 2.74 -5.77
N PHE A 54 -14.88 3.46 -6.14
CA PHE A 54 -13.92 3.95 -5.16
C PHE A 54 -14.53 5.00 -4.21
N ALA A 55 -15.41 5.87 -4.71
CA ALA A 55 -16.13 6.83 -3.87
C ALA A 55 -17.05 6.14 -2.86
N GLU A 56 -17.76 5.08 -3.26
CA GLU A 56 -18.57 4.24 -2.36
C GLU A 56 -17.70 3.62 -1.24
N LEU A 57 -16.53 3.08 -1.60
CA LEU A 57 -15.59 2.51 -0.63
C LEU A 57 -15.01 3.56 0.32
N MET A 58 -14.66 4.74 -0.19
CA MET A 58 -14.18 5.85 0.64
C MET A 58 -15.26 6.36 1.59
N GLN A 59 -16.53 6.38 1.16
CA GLN A 59 -17.64 6.74 2.04
C GLN A 59 -17.79 5.74 3.18
N ALA A 60 -17.74 4.44 2.90
CA ALA A 60 -17.78 3.41 3.94
C ALA A 60 -16.62 3.55 4.93
N GLU A 61 -15.40 3.81 4.44
CA GLU A 61 -14.23 4.07 5.30
C GLU A 61 -14.41 5.35 6.15
N ILE A 62 -15.03 6.39 5.60
CA ILE A 62 -15.36 7.62 6.35
C ILE A 62 -16.33 7.30 7.49
N ASP A 63 -17.39 6.56 7.21
CA ASP A 63 -18.40 6.18 8.21
C ASP A 63 -17.76 5.36 9.35
N ASP A 64 -16.88 4.40 9.00
CA ASP A 64 -16.14 3.59 9.96
C ASP A 64 -15.17 4.44 10.81
N LEU A 65 -14.43 5.37 10.19
CA LEU A 65 -13.52 6.26 10.91
C LEU A 65 -14.27 7.20 11.87
N GLU A 66 -15.41 7.74 11.44
CA GLU A 66 -16.27 8.56 12.30
C GLU A 66 -16.78 7.78 13.50
N HIS A 67 -17.22 6.54 13.29
CA HIS A 67 -17.63 5.64 14.36
C HIS A 67 -16.48 5.38 15.35
N LEU A 68 -15.28 5.04 14.85
CA LEU A 68 -14.12 4.78 15.69
C LEU A 68 -13.69 6.02 16.49
N ILE A 69 -13.76 7.21 15.89
CA ILE A 69 -13.48 8.47 16.59
C ILE A 69 -14.50 8.69 17.71
N ALA A 70 -15.79 8.47 17.45
CA ALA A 70 -16.84 8.63 18.45
C ALA A 70 -16.62 7.68 19.65
N VAL A 71 -16.38 6.39 19.39
CA VAL A 71 -16.09 5.40 20.43
C VAL A 71 -14.84 5.76 21.23
N ALA A 72 -13.76 6.19 20.56
CA ALA A 72 -12.52 6.56 21.22
C ALA A 72 -12.67 7.84 22.07
N GLN A 73 -13.44 8.81 21.58
CA GLN A 73 -13.74 10.05 22.29
C GLN A 73 -14.60 9.77 23.54
N ASP A 74 -15.65 8.98 23.42
CA ASP A 74 -16.53 8.59 24.53
C ASP A 74 -15.76 7.87 25.65
N ARG A 75 -14.94 6.87 25.27
CA ARG A 75 -14.07 6.16 26.21
C ARG A 75 -13.02 7.04 26.87
N TRP A 76 -12.56 8.08 26.18
CA TRP A 76 -11.61 9.02 26.76
C TRP A 76 -12.31 9.97 27.74
N THR A 77 -13.43 10.56 27.34
CA THR A 77 -14.25 11.43 28.21
C THR A 77 -14.66 10.69 29.49
N SER A 78 -15.18 9.46 29.36
CA SER A 78 -15.54 8.62 30.51
C SER A 78 -14.38 8.40 31.49
N ARG A 79 -13.14 8.26 30.98
CA ARG A 79 -11.95 8.14 31.84
C ARG A 79 -11.56 9.45 32.50
N CYS A 80 -11.68 10.58 31.78
CA CYS A 80 -11.46 11.90 32.35
C CYS A 80 -12.44 12.18 33.50
N ASP A 81 -13.72 11.88 33.29
CA ASP A 81 -14.78 12.08 34.30
C ASP A 81 -14.55 11.21 35.54
N ALA A 82 -13.99 10.01 35.37
CA ALA A 82 -13.60 9.13 36.46
C ALA A 82 -12.27 9.54 37.15
N GLY A 83 -11.60 10.60 36.68
CA GLY A 83 -10.33 11.09 37.24
C GLY A 83 -9.07 10.34 36.76
N TRP A 84 -9.20 9.40 35.82
CA TRP A 84 -8.11 8.57 35.31
C TRP A 84 -7.64 8.98 33.90
N GLY A 85 -8.28 9.98 33.29
CA GLY A 85 -8.01 10.44 31.94
C GLY A 85 -6.94 11.52 31.87
N ALA A 86 -6.09 11.47 30.84
CA ALA A 86 -5.19 12.56 30.53
C ALA A 86 -5.97 13.78 30.01
N ALA A 87 -5.54 14.99 30.39
CA ALA A 87 -6.16 16.25 29.95
C ALA A 87 -6.01 16.50 28.43
N ARG A 88 -4.95 15.97 27.81
CA ARG A 88 -4.71 16.07 26.36
C ARG A 88 -5.42 14.93 25.62
N THR A 89 -5.95 15.25 24.45
CA THR A 89 -6.48 14.26 23.50
C THR A 89 -5.48 13.12 23.26
N PRO A 90 -5.88 11.86 23.44
CA PRO A 90 -5.03 10.71 23.20
C PRO A 90 -4.58 10.64 21.75
N GLU A 91 -3.32 10.24 21.57
CA GLU A 91 -2.70 10.05 20.26
C GLU A 91 -3.54 9.20 19.29
N PRO A 92 -4.20 8.09 19.70
CA PRO A 92 -5.07 7.33 18.79
C PRO A 92 -6.23 8.15 18.21
N VAL A 93 -6.85 9.04 19.00
CA VAL A 93 -7.94 9.91 18.52
C VAL A 93 -7.41 10.91 17.51
N LEU A 94 -6.21 11.46 17.74
CA LEU A 94 -5.57 12.37 16.81
C LEU A 94 -5.27 11.69 15.47
N ARG A 95 -4.70 10.48 15.50
CA ARG A 95 -4.42 9.72 14.26
C ARG A 95 -5.68 9.37 13.47
N LEU A 96 -6.76 8.96 14.14
CA LEU A 96 -8.02 8.69 13.47
C LEU A 96 -8.58 9.95 12.78
N ARG A 97 -8.49 11.12 13.43
CA ARG A 97 -8.91 12.39 12.84
C ARG A 97 -8.07 12.80 11.64
N GLU A 98 -6.76 12.60 11.70
CA GLU A 98 -5.89 12.86 10.55
C GLU A 98 -6.18 11.90 9.39
N LYS A 99 -6.44 10.63 9.70
CA LYS A 99 -6.86 9.67 8.68
C LYS A 99 -8.19 10.04 8.02
N LEU A 100 -9.16 10.48 8.81
CA LEU A 100 -10.44 10.96 8.30
C LEU A 100 -10.27 12.14 7.34
N LYS A 101 -9.42 13.10 7.69
CA LYS A 101 -9.10 14.24 6.79
C LYS A 101 -8.46 13.77 5.48
N GLU A 102 -7.53 12.83 5.55
CA GLU A 102 -6.87 12.27 4.37
C GLU A 102 -7.89 11.61 3.43
N VAL A 103 -8.75 10.73 3.96
CA VAL A 103 -9.74 10.01 3.15
C VAL A 103 -10.77 10.98 2.54
N ARG A 104 -11.26 11.96 3.30
CA ARG A 104 -12.14 13.01 2.77
C ARG A 104 -11.47 13.79 1.64
N GLY A 105 -10.21 14.21 1.81
CA GLY A 105 -9.47 14.91 0.77
C GLY A 105 -9.26 14.06 -0.49
N LEU A 106 -9.05 12.75 -0.34
CA LEU A 106 -8.97 11.83 -1.48
C LEU A 106 -10.33 11.67 -2.18
N GLN A 107 -11.41 11.58 -1.43
CA GLN A 107 -12.77 11.48 -1.97
C GLN A 107 -13.15 12.75 -2.74
N GLU A 108 -12.95 13.93 -2.16
CA GLU A 108 -13.19 15.22 -2.80
C GLU A 108 -12.38 15.37 -4.09
N ALA A 109 -11.09 14.99 -4.07
CA ALA A 109 -10.24 15.04 -5.26
C ALA A 109 -10.71 14.06 -6.35
N LEU A 110 -11.20 12.88 -5.97
CA LEU A 110 -11.75 11.90 -6.90
C LEU A 110 -13.07 12.41 -7.52
N GLN A 111 -13.95 12.97 -6.68
CA GLN A 111 -15.23 13.54 -7.11
C GLN A 111 -15.03 14.69 -8.09
N ALA A 112 -14.18 15.65 -7.74
CA ALA A 112 -13.84 16.78 -8.59
C ALA A 112 -13.21 16.36 -9.93
N ARG A 113 -12.46 15.25 -9.96
CA ARG A 113 -11.80 14.79 -11.18
C ARG A 113 -12.76 14.14 -12.17
N PHE A 114 -13.76 13.41 -11.67
CA PHE A 114 -14.65 12.57 -12.48
C PHE A 114 -16.08 13.10 -12.58
N ASP A 115 -16.39 14.24 -11.96
CA ASP A 115 -17.73 14.84 -11.93
C ASP A 115 -18.76 13.85 -11.38
N ILE A 116 -18.41 13.25 -10.24
CA ILE A 116 -19.23 12.26 -9.53
C ILE A 116 -19.77 12.89 -8.25
N ASP A 117 -20.87 13.62 -8.37
CA ASP A 117 -21.70 14.08 -7.23
C ASP A 117 -22.80 13.07 -6.90
#